data_AF-A0A2X1XNS4-F1
#
_entry.id   AF-A0A2X1XNS4-F1
#
_cell.length_a   1.000
_cell.length_b   1.000
_cell.length_c   1.000
_cell.angle_alpha   90.00
_cell.angle_beta   90.00
_cell.angle_gamma   90.00
#
_symmetry.space_group_name_H-M   'P 1'
#
loop_
_entity.id
_entity.type
_entity.pdbx_description
1 polymer ?
#
loop_
_entity_poly.entity_id
_entity_poly.type
_entity_poly.pdbx_seq_one_letter_code
_entity_poly.pdbx_strand_id
1 'polypeptide(L)'
;MTPAEILNYLNKIGGENGIGIDDIVENRLVGMKSRGVYENPGGAILYKALEILESITLDKDSAHLKDYLSIKFADLVYDGKWYSNSIKGLLAFGNEITKKCYR
;
A
#
# COMPACT_ATOMS: atom_id res chain seq x y z
N MET A 1 14.10 12.84 -9.76
CA MET A 1 14.16 12.52 -8.32
C MET A 1 14.28 11.02 -8.19
N THR A 2 15.15 10.53 -7.29
CA THR A 2 15.18 9.10 -6.91
C THR A 2 13.92 8.74 -6.11
N PRO A 3 13.57 7.44 -5.97
CA PRO A 3 12.43 7.04 -5.14
C PRO A 3 12.50 7.58 -3.70
N ALA A 4 13.70 7.60 -3.11
CA ALA A 4 13.93 8.16 -1.78
C ALA A 4 13.72 9.67 -1.72
N GLU A 5 14.16 10.42 -2.74
CA GLU A 5 13.95 11.86 -2.84
C GLU A 5 12.46 12.22 -2.97
N ILE A 6 11.69 11.45 -3.74
CA ILE A 6 10.24 11.62 -3.87
C ILE A 6 9.58 11.41 -2.50
N LEU A 7 9.89 10.30 -1.83
CA LEU A 7 9.30 10.00 -0.52
C LEU A 7 9.65 11.06 0.53
N ASN A 8 10.91 11.52 0.57
CA ASN A 8 11.34 12.58 1.49
C ASN A 8 10.62 13.91 1.22
N TYR A 9 10.45 14.26 -0.05
CA TYR A 9 9.71 15.46 -0.43
C TYR A 9 8.23 15.39 0.00
N LEU A 10 7.58 14.26 -0.25
CA LEU A 10 6.18 14.04 0.14
C LEU A 10 6.01 13.96 1.66
N ASN A 11 6.97 13.37 2.38
CA ASN A 11 6.97 13.36 3.84
C ASN A 11 7.04 14.78 4.41
N LYS A 12 7.88 15.64 3.83
CA LYS A 12 7.96 17.05 4.26
C LYS A 12 6.62 17.76 4.08
N ILE A 13 6.05 17.71 2.87
CA ILE A 13 4.79 18.42 2.56
C ILE A 13 3.62 17.83 3.36
N GLY A 14 3.48 16.51 3.38
CA GLY A 14 2.40 15.86 4.12
C GLY A 14 2.50 16.10 5.62
N GLY A 15 3.72 16.07 6.17
CA GLY A 15 3.98 16.35 7.59
C GLY A 15 3.63 17.78 7.98
N GLU A 16 4.01 18.77 7.17
CA GLU A 16 3.65 20.19 7.39
C GLU A 16 2.12 20.44 7.36
N ASN A 17 1.35 19.52 6.75
CA ASN A 17 -0.11 19.61 6.62
C ASN A 17 -0.88 18.59 7.48
N GLY A 18 -0.21 17.84 8.37
CA GLY A 18 -0.85 16.87 9.27
C GLY A 18 -1.49 15.66 8.57
N ILE A 19 -0.97 15.25 7.42
CA ILE A 19 -1.50 14.12 6.64
C ILE A 19 -0.92 12.77 7.13
N GLY A 20 -1.75 11.73 7.14
CA GLY A 20 -1.32 10.34 7.29
C GLY A 20 -1.07 9.90 8.73
N ILE A 21 -1.94 10.31 9.67
CA ILE A 21 -1.91 9.88 11.06
C ILE A 21 -3.02 8.86 11.29
N ASP A 22 -2.65 7.64 11.66
CA ASP A 22 -3.58 6.55 11.96
C ASP A 22 -3.46 6.14 13.43
N ASP A 23 -4.55 6.24 14.21
CA ASP A 23 -4.68 5.71 15.57
C ASP A 23 -5.63 4.51 15.55
N ILE A 24 -5.06 3.31 15.63
CA ILE A 24 -5.81 2.07 15.39
C ILE A 24 -5.52 1.02 16.46
N VAL A 25 -6.47 0.10 16.61
CA VAL A 25 -6.27 -1.16 17.36
C VAL A 25 -6.14 -2.30 16.36
N GLU A 26 -4.93 -2.85 16.26
CA GLU A 26 -4.60 -3.95 15.35
C GLU A 26 -4.61 -5.31 16.06
N ASN A 27 -4.80 -6.38 15.29
CA ASN A 27 -4.65 -7.77 15.77
C ASN A 27 -3.24 -8.26 15.46
N ARG A 28 -2.50 -8.65 16.48
CA ARG A 28 -1.16 -9.23 16.30
C ARG A 28 -1.23 -10.68 15.90
N LEU A 29 -0.23 -11.14 15.15
CA LEU A 29 -0.04 -12.55 14.77
C LEU A 29 -0.10 -13.49 15.98
N VAL A 30 0.45 -13.08 17.11
CA VAL A 30 0.50 -13.85 18.36
C VAL A 30 -0.82 -13.84 19.16
N GLY A 31 -1.89 -13.25 18.62
CA GLY A 31 -3.25 -13.39 19.14
C GLY A 31 -3.74 -12.29 20.08
N MET A 32 -2.91 -11.28 20.41
CA MET A 32 -3.37 -10.12 21.19
C MET A 32 -3.72 -8.92 20.32
N LYS A 33 -4.52 -8.01 20.87
CA LYS A 33 -4.74 -6.68 20.28
C LYS A 33 -3.68 -5.69 20.76
N SER A 34 -3.35 -4.71 19.93
CA SER A 34 -2.42 -3.62 20.25
C SER A 34 -2.97 -2.31 19.72
N ARG A 35 -2.99 -1.25 20.53
CA ARG A 35 -3.20 0.11 20.03
C ARG A 35 -1.87 0.66 19.51
N GLY A 36 -1.87 1.24 18.32
CA GLY A 36 -0.71 1.92 17.73
C GLY A 36 -1.13 3.24 17.10
N VAL A 37 -0.24 4.22 17.17
CA VAL A 37 -0.34 5.48 16.43
C VAL A 37 0.79 5.50 15.41
N TYR A 38 0.45 5.69 14.14
CA TYR A 38 1.38 5.63 13.02
C TYR A 38 1.34 6.94 12.23
N GLU A 39 2.51 7.45 11.86
CA GLU A 39 2.67 8.63 11.01
C GLU A 39 3.31 8.22 9.68
N ASN A 40 2.59 8.39 8.58
CA ASN A 40 3.04 8.02 7.23
C ASN A 40 2.58 9.05 6.17
N PRO A 41 3.04 10.31 6.24
CA PRO A 41 2.56 11.39 5.38
C PRO A 41 2.81 11.12 3.89
N GLY A 42 4.04 10.77 3.51
CA GLY A 42 4.38 10.51 2.11
C GLY A 42 3.69 9.27 1.57
N GLY A 43 3.57 8.21 2.37
CA GLY A 43 2.84 7.01 1.99
C GLY A 43 1.35 7.26 1.80
N ALA A 44 0.69 8.03 2.67
CA ALA A 44 -0.72 8.40 2.52
C ALA A 44 -0.98 9.17 1.22
N ILE A 45 -0.11 10.13 0.89
CA ILE A 45 -0.22 10.89 -0.38
C ILE A 45 -0.02 9.97 -1.58
N LEU A 46 1.03 9.13 -1.58
CA LEU A 46 1.31 8.21 -2.68
C LEU A 46 0.18 7.20 -2.87
N TYR A 47 -0.35 6.65 -1.79
CA TYR A 47 -1.45 5.69 -1.83
C TYR A 47 -2.69 6.31 -2.47
N LYS A 48 -3.04 7.55 -2.08
CA LYS A 48 -4.18 8.24 -2.67
C LYS A 48 -3.96 8.60 -4.14
N ALA A 49 -2.76 9.05 -4.50
CA ALA A 49 -2.42 9.35 -5.89
C ALA A 49 -2.50 8.10 -6.78
N LEU A 50 -2.03 6.95 -6.28
CA LEU A 50 -2.09 5.68 -6.98
C LEU A 50 -3.53 5.20 -7.17
N GLU A 51 -4.36 5.27 -6.13
CA GLU A 51 -5.80 4.94 -6.21
C GLU A 51 -6.51 5.75 -7.31
N ILE A 52 -6.24 7.06 -7.38
CA ILE A 52 -6.81 7.93 -8.40
C ILE A 52 -6.31 7.54 -9.80
N LEU A 53 -5.01 7.27 -9.96
CA LEU A 53 -4.45 6.86 -11.25
C LEU A 53 -5.04 5.52 -11.72
N GLU A 54 -5.19 4.58 -10.81
CA GLU A 54 -5.76 3.26 -11.11
C GLU A 54 -7.25 3.33 -11.49
N SER A 55 -8.00 4.27 -10.90
CA SER A 55 -9.42 4.48 -11.22
C SER A 55 -9.69 4.81 -12.69
N ILE A 56 -8.67 5.32 -13.41
CA ILE A 56 -8.76 5.66 -14.84
C ILE A 56 -7.91 4.76 -15.74
N THR A 57 -7.06 3.89 -15.17
CA THR A 57 -6.14 3.04 -15.95
C THR A 57 -6.42 1.54 -15.86
N LEU A 58 -7.03 1.06 -14.77
CA LEU A 58 -7.39 -0.34 -14.62
C LEU A 58 -8.80 -0.61 -15.15
N ASP A 59 -8.98 -1.77 -15.78
CA ASP A 59 -10.31 -2.28 -16.04
C ASP A 59 -10.99 -2.73 -14.73
N LYS A 60 -12.31 -2.83 -14.78
CA LYS A 60 -13.16 -3.15 -13.62
C LYS A 60 -12.78 -4.48 -12.95
N ASP A 61 -12.50 -5.51 -13.73
CA ASP A 61 -12.26 -6.86 -13.19
C ASP A 61 -10.89 -6.92 -12.52
N SER A 62 -9.87 -6.30 -13.15
CA SER A 62 -8.54 -6.14 -12.56
C SER A 62 -8.57 -5.33 -11.27
N ALA A 63 -9.31 -4.22 -11.23
CA ALA A 63 -9.45 -3.38 -10.04
C ALA A 63 -10.08 -4.15 -8.88
N HIS A 64 -11.23 -4.80 -9.10
CA HIS A 64 -11.91 -5.59 -8.07
C HIS A 64 -11.05 -6.75 -7.55
N LEU A 65 -10.35 -7.45 -8.46
CA LEU A 65 -9.48 -8.55 -8.07
C LEU A 65 -8.27 -8.06 -7.26
N LYS A 66 -7.69 -6.92 -7.65
CA LYS A 66 -6.62 -6.26 -6.90
C LYS A 66 -7.07 -5.94 -5.47
N ASP A 67 -8.24 -5.33 -5.30
CA ASP A 67 -8.74 -4.96 -3.97
C ASP A 67 -8.87 -6.17 -3.06
N TYR A 68 -9.45 -7.27 -3.56
CA TYR A 68 -9.57 -8.52 -2.81
C TYR A 68 -8.20 -9.11 -2.43
N LEU A 69 -7.27 -9.17 -3.38
CA LEU A 69 -5.94 -9.73 -3.16
C LEU A 69 -5.04 -8.85 -2.28
N SER A 70 -5.26 -7.54 -2.28
CA SER A 70 -4.49 -6.58 -1.47
C SER A 70 -4.62 -6.85 0.03
N ILE A 71 -5.79 -7.30 0.48
CA ILE A 71 -6.04 -7.69 1.88
C ILE A 71 -5.15 -8.88 2.26
N LYS A 72 -5.10 -9.91 1.40
CA LYS A 72 -4.25 -11.09 1.63
C LYS A 72 -2.77 -10.75 1.55
N PHE A 73 -2.39 -9.82 0.67
CA PHE A 73 -1.03 -9.30 0.61
C PHE A 73 -0.64 -8.61 1.93
N ALA A 74 -1.51 -7.75 2.47
CA ALA A 74 -1.29 -7.06 3.74
C ALA A 74 -1.13 -8.04 4.91
N ASP A 75 -2.00 -9.06 5.01
CA ASP A 75 -1.89 -10.12 6.03
C ASP A 75 -0.52 -10.81 5.99
N LEU A 76 -0.06 -11.21 4.80
CA LEU A 76 1.21 -11.92 4.63
C LEU A 76 2.42 -11.03 4.95
N VAL A 77 2.36 -9.74 4.63
CA VAL A 77 3.41 -8.77 4.98
C VAL A 77 3.46 -8.58 6.50
N TYR A 78 2.31 -8.39 7.13
CA TYR A 78 2.20 -8.24 8.59
C TYR A 78 2.72 -9.47 9.34
N ASP A 79 2.43 -10.67 8.82
CA ASP A 79 2.91 -11.95 9.36
C ASP A 79 4.42 -12.21 9.10
N GLY A 80 5.12 -11.33 8.40
CA GLY A 80 6.54 -11.50 8.06
C GLY A 80 6.82 -12.56 6.99
N LYS A 81 5.81 -12.96 6.19
CA LYS A 81 5.91 -14.03 5.17
C LYS A 81 6.46 -13.54 3.82
N TRP A 82 7.35 -12.54 3.83
CA TRP A 82 7.83 -11.85 2.63
C TRP A 82 8.40 -12.78 1.54
N TYR A 83 9.18 -13.78 1.93
CA TYR A 83 9.83 -14.70 0.98
C TYR A 83 8.98 -15.91 0.58
N SER A 84 7.70 -15.95 0.96
CA SER A 84 6.78 -17.03 0.61
C SER A 84 6.42 -17.02 -0.89
N ASN A 85 6.06 -18.19 -1.42
CA ASN A 85 5.55 -18.29 -2.79
C ASN A 85 4.24 -17.53 -2.97
N SER A 86 3.45 -17.38 -1.91
CA SER A 86 2.21 -16.59 -1.91
C SER A 86 2.49 -15.12 -2.21
N ILE A 87 3.46 -14.49 -1.53
CA ILE A 87 3.87 -13.10 -1.83
C ILE A 87 4.39 -12.97 -3.26
N LYS A 88 5.24 -13.90 -3.72
CA LYS A 88 5.75 -13.88 -5.11
C LYS A 88 4.62 -13.92 -6.14
N GLY A 89 3.61 -14.75 -5.93
CA GLY A 89 2.44 -14.84 -6.80
C GLY A 89 1.62 -13.55 -6.81
N LEU A 90 1.38 -12.94 -5.64
CA LEU A 90 0.66 -11.67 -5.51
C LEU A 90 1.41 -10.52 -6.16
N LEU A 91 2.74 -10.46 -6.00
CA LEU A 91 3.59 -9.46 -6.66
C LEU A 91 3.58 -9.65 -8.18
N ALA A 92 3.62 -10.89 -8.68
CA ALA A 92 3.52 -11.17 -10.12
C ALA A 92 2.19 -10.68 -10.69
N PHE A 93 1.08 -10.91 -9.99
CA PHE A 93 -0.23 -10.38 -10.36
C PHE A 93 -0.25 -8.84 -10.38
N GLY A 94 0.21 -8.19 -9.30
CA GLY A 94 0.27 -6.73 -9.21
C GLY A 94 1.12 -6.10 -10.32
N ASN A 95 2.26 -6.72 -10.65
CA ASN A 95 3.09 -6.28 -11.76
C ASN A 95 2.39 -6.46 -13.12
N GLU A 96 1.61 -7.52 -13.32
CA GLU A 96 0.90 -7.75 -14.58
C GLU A 96 -0.15 -6.67 -14.84
N ILE A 97 -1.01 -6.39 -13.86
CA ILE A 97 -2.12 -5.43 -14.04
C ILE A 97 -1.63 -3.98 -14.19
N THR A 98 -0.46 -3.64 -13.62
CA THR A 98 0.08 -2.27 -13.65
C THR A 98 0.98 -1.98 -14.86
N LYS A 99 1.32 -3.00 -15.68
CA LYS A 99 2.18 -2.83 -16.87
C LYS A 99 1.71 -1.76 -17.85
N LYS A 100 0.39 -1.50 -17.92
CA LYS A 100 -0.22 -0.58 -18.89
C LYS A 100 -0.63 0.77 -18.30
N CYS A 101 -0.45 1.01 -17.00
CA CYS A 101 -0.82 2.29 -16.37
C CYS A 101 0.04 3.49 -16.85
N TYR A 102 1.05 3.28 -17.72
CA TYR A 102 1.99 4.29 -18.21
C TYR A 102 2.04 4.42 -19.75
N ARG A 103 0.95 4.12 -20.46
CA ARG A 103 0.87 4.44 -21.91
C ARG A 103 0.01 5.65 -22.17
#